data_AF-A0AAV5ZN12-F1
#
_entry.id   AF-A0AAV5ZN12-F1
#
_cell.length_a   1.000
_cell.length_b   1.000
_cell.length_c   1.000
_cell.angle_alpha   90.00
_cell.angle_beta   90.00
_cell.angle_gamma   90.00
#
_symmetry.space_group_name_H-M   'P 1'
#
loop_
_entity.id
_entity.type
_entity.pdbx_description
1 polymer ?
#
loop_
_entity_poly.entity_id
_entity_poly.type
_entity_poly.pdbx_seq_one_letter_code
_entity_poly.pdbx_strand_id
1 'polypeptide(L)' 'MQLLVETLDASGGVIGRTIGFVRGVVQFNDRAYFEVPIKTPGASYRVSVTALDWKGGGAGM' A
#
# COMPACT_ATOMS: atom_id res chain seq x y z
N MET A 1 -4.01 1.74 7.96
CA MET A 1 -2.78 1.70 7.13
C MET A 1 -3.12 2.14 5.71
N GLN A 2 -2.44 3.16 5.21
CA GLN A 2 -2.65 3.76 3.90
C GLN A 2 -1.58 3.28 2.91
N LEU A 3 -2.02 2.98 1.70
CA LEU A 3 -1.20 2.60 0.56
C LEU A 3 -1.24 3.69 -0.51
N LEU A 4 -0.10 3.94 -1.13
CA LEU A 4 0.00 4.61 -2.42
C LEU A 4 0.29 3.56 -3.48
N VAL A 5 -0.61 3.45 -4.45
CA VAL A 5 -0.43 2.60 -5.63
C VAL A 5 -0.18 3.50 -6.83
N GLU A 6 0.97 3.34 -7.46
CA GLU A 6 1.37 4.08 -8.65
C GLU A 6 1.39 3.14 -9.85
N THR A 7 0.69 3.50 -10.93
CA THR A 7 0.82 2.81 -12.22
C THR A 7 2.05 3.35 -12.92
N LEU A 8 2.87 2.45 -13.48
CA LEU A 8 4.08 2.78 -14.21
C LEU A 8 3.94 2.47 -15.71
N ASP A 9 4.54 3.31 -16.55
CA ASP A 9 4.80 3.00 -17.95
C ASP A 9 6.00 2.04 -18.12
N ALA A 10 6.33 1.68 -19.36
CA ALA A 10 7.43 0.76 -19.67
C ALA A 10 8.83 1.30 -19.32
N SER A 11 8.97 2.61 -19.14
CA SER A 11 10.21 3.28 -18.71
C SER A 11 10.31 3.41 -17.18
N GLY A 12 9.28 3.00 -16.44
CA GLY A 12 9.19 3.18 -14.99
C GLY A 12 8.65 4.54 -14.56
N GLY A 13 8.18 5.37 -15.50
CA GLY A 13 7.55 6.66 -15.23
C GLY A 13 6.17 6.49 -14.59
N VAL A 14 5.83 7.31 -13.59
CA VAL A 14 4.51 7.26 -12.93
C VAL A 14 3.46 7.93 -13.83
N ILE A 15 2.45 7.17 -14.24
CA ILE A 15 1.35 7.63 -15.12
C ILE A 15 -0.02 7.59 -14.44
N GLY A 16 -0.10 7.11 -13.20
CA GLY A 16 -1.33 7.07 -12.43
C GLY A 16 -1.05 6.91 -10.95
N ARG A 17 -1.94 7.45 -10.10
CA ARG A 17 -1.85 7.32 -8.63
C ARG A 17 -3.22 7.02 -8.05
N THR A 18 -3.27 6.06 -7.14
CA THR A 18 -4.47 5.70 -6.38
C THR A 18 -4.10 5.51 -4.92
N ILE A 19 -4.89 6.11 -4.02
CA ILE A 19 -4.78 5.85 -2.59
C ILE A 19 -5.69 4.68 -2.23
N GLY A 20 -5.11 3.71 -1.51
CA GLY A 20 -5.80 2.54 -1.01
C GLY A 20 -5.62 2.37 0.50
N PHE A 21 -6.39 1.47 1.08
CA PHE A 21 -6.36 1.21 2.51
C PHE A 21 -6.38 -0.29 2.78
N VAL A 22 -5.50 -0.74 3.67
CA VAL A 22 -5.63 -2.07 4.27
C VAL A 22 -6.63 -1.98 5.40
N ARG A 23 -7.71 -2.77 5.32
CA ARG A 23 -8.78 -2.80 6.32
C ARG A 23 -8.39 -3.70 7.49
N GLY A 24 -8.77 -3.30 8.70
CA GLY A 24 -8.50 -4.06 9.92
C GLY A 24 -7.09 -3.84 10.48
N VAL A 25 -6.65 -4.78 11.32
CA VAL A 25 -5.34 -4.80 11.95
C VAL A 25 -4.50 -5.89 11.29
N VAL A 26 -3.28 -5.55 10.90
CA VAL A 26 -2.28 -6.55 10.48
C VAL A 26 -1.58 -7.01 11.74
N GLN A 27 -1.65 -8.31 12.04
CA GLN A 27 -0.98 -8.87 13.21
C GLN A 27 0.53 -8.81 13.04
N PHE A 28 1.25 -8.82 14.17
CA PHE A 28 2.71 -8.80 14.14
C PHE A 28 3.26 -10.01 13.39
N ASN A 29 4.24 -9.79 12.50
CA ASN A 29 4.80 -10.79 11.60
C ASN A 29 3.79 -11.49 10.65
N ASP A 30 2.60 -10.94 10.48
CA ASP A 30 1.56 -11.49 9.61
C ASP A 30 1.34 -10.62 8.36
N ARG A 31 0.51 -11.12 7.42
CA ARG A 31 0.16 -10.44 6.17
C ARG A 31 -1.35 -10.27 6.08
N ALA A 32 -1.78 -9.11 5.59
CA ALA A 32 -3.18 -8.85 5.28
C ALA A 32 -3.37 -8.65 3.77
N TYR A 33 -4.42 -9.28 3.24
CA TYR A 33 -4.86 -9.08 1.87
C TYR A 33 -5.43 -7.68 1.67
N PHE A 34 -5.24 -7.12 0.48
CA PHE A 34 -5.87 -5.87 0.06
C PHE A 34 -6.13 -5.89 -1.44
N GLU A 35 -7.14 -5.12 -1.85
CA GLU A 35 -7.44 -4.83 -3.25
C GLU A 35 -7.53 -3.33 -3.43
N VAL A 36 -6.86 -2.81 -4.47
CA VAL A 36 -6.94 -1.42 -4.87
C VAL A 36 -7.08 -1.39 -6.40
N PRO A 37 -8.17 -0.81 -6.94
CA PRO A 37 -8.37 -0.78 -8.38
C PRO A 37 -7.35 0.14 -9.06
N ILE A 38 -6.75 -0.36 -10.13
CA ILE A 38 -5.88 0.42 -11.02
C ILE A 38 -6.76 1.20 -11.99
N LYS A 39 -6.74 2.54 -11.90
CA LYS A 39 -7.58 3.42 -12.73
C LYS A 39 -6.99 3.73 -14.11
N THR A 40 -5.66 3.73 -14.20
CA THR A 40 -4.93 3.95 -15.46
C THR A 40 -4.16 2.67 -15.77
N PRO A 41 -4.43 1.97 -16.88
CA PRO A 41 -3.63 0.83 -17.32
C PRO A 41 -2.18 1.25 -17.61
N GLY A 42 -1.23 0.38 -17.31
CA GLY A 42 0.19 0.59 -17.57
C GLY A 42 0.95 -0.73 -17.63
N ALA A 43 2.27 -0.65 -17.79
CA ALA A 43 3.12 -1.83 -17.91
C ALA A 43 3.27 -2.57 -16.57
N SER A 44 3.31 -1.82 -15.46
CA SER A 44 3.44 -2.37 -14.11
C SER A 44 2.86 -1.40 -13.06
N TYR A 45 2.96 -1.77 -11.79
CA TYR A 45 2.57 -0.92 -10.67
C TYR A 45 3.59 -1.00 -9.54
N ARG A 46 3.62 0.03 -8.70
CA ARG A 46 4.40 0.11 -7.45
C ARG A 46 3.45 0.36 -6.29
N VAL A 47 3.61 -0.38 -5.20
CA VAL A 47 2.85 -0.20 -3.96
C VAL A 47 3.78 0.23 -2.84
N SER A 48 3.43 1.32 -2.16
CA SER A 48 4.16 1.83 -1.00
C SER A 48 3.21 2.02 0.17
N VAL A 49 3.65 1.68 1.38
CA VAL A 49 2.94 2.06 2.61
C VAL A 49 3.33 3.49 2.95
N THR A 50 2.36 4.41 2.96
CA THR A 50 2.64 5.83 3.22
C THR A 50 2.25 6.28 4.62
N ALA A 51 1.37 5.53 5.30
CA ALA A 51 1.02 5.78 6.68
C ALA A 51 0.56 4.49 7.37
N LEU A 52 0.99 4.28 8.62
CA LEU A 52 0.48 3.23 9.48
C LEU A 52 0.52 3.68 10.94
N ASP A 53 -0.44 3.18 11.71
CA ASP A 53 -0.51 3.36 13.15
C ASP A 53 -0.33 1.99 13.79
N TRP A 54 0.63 1.89 14.72
CA TRP A 54 0.83 0.67 15.49
C TRP A 54 -0.23 0.57 16.59
N LYS A 55 -1.03 -0.50 16.58
CA LYS A 55 -1.94 -0.83 17.69
C LYS A 55 -1.36 -2.00 18.48
N GLY A 56 -0.69 -1.69 19.60
CA GLY A 56 -0.10 -2.68 20.50
C GLY A 56 1.35 -3.05 20.13
N GLY A 57 2.28 -2.52 20.91
CA GLY A 57 3.73 -2.69 20.72
C GLY A 57 4.55 -1.70 21.53
N GLY A 58 4.06 -1.34 22.73
CA GLY A 58 4.79 -0.60 23.73
C GLY A 58 4.98 -1.49 24.95
N ALA A 59 5.76 -2.56 24.81
CA ALA A 59 6.51 -3.11 25.92
C ALA A 59 7.92 -2.52 25.82
N GLY A 60 8.03 -1.22 26.13
CA GLY A 60 9.29 -0.57 26.42
C GLY A 60 9.39 -0.47 27.93
N MET A 61 10.47 -1.06 28.47
CA MET A 61 10.86 -1.15 29.88
C MET A 61 10.73 0.14 30.69
#